data_AF-A0A0G1R8W7-F1
#
_entry.id   AF-A0A0G1R8W7-F1
#
_cell.length_a   1.000
_cell.length_b   1.000
_cell.length_c   1.000
_cell.angle_alpha   90.00
_cell.angle_beta   90.00
_cell.angle_gamma   90.00
#
_symmetry.space_group_name_H-M   'P 1'
#
loop_
_entity.id
_entity.type
_entity.pdbx_description
1 polymer ?
#
loop_
_entity_poly.entity_id
_entity_poly.type
_entity_poly.pdbx_seq_one_letter_code
_entity_poly.pdbx_strand_id
1 'polypeptide(L)'
;MELGERGGSLTVVAPLKDSPAERAGIRAGDVILAIDGKASEAMAVEAAVKLIRGEIGTVVTLTLKRAGEQAPLTLKITRDTIKIQIIKSYRRDDGIFVIELYSFSENSAELFRQALRQYFESGSTKMILDLRGNPGGYLESAVQMASYFLPVGAPIVTEDYKGKQSNITHRSLGYNVFANKKLSLAILVDQGSASASEILAGALSQNGVGKLIGTRTFGKGSVQQLMELGGGAEIKITIARWLTPNGTSISDGGLQPDIKVERTAEQFKAGADPQKDSALTWFATQ
;
A
#
# COMPACT_ATOMS: atom_id res chain seq x y z
N MET A 1 -5.25 -10.46 5.61
CA MET A 1 -5.51 -9.49 4.53
C MET A 1 -6.12 -8.24 5.14
N GLU A 2 -5.92 -7.10 4.50
CA GLU A 2 -6.61 -5.85 4.80
C GLU A 2 -7.91 -5.78 3.97
N LEU A 3 -9.00 -5.36 4.62
CA LEU A 3 -10.29 -5.09 4.00
C LEU A 3 -10.61 -3.60 4.02
N GLY A 4 -11.39 -3.17 3.06
CA GLY A 4 -11.91 -1.82 2.97
C GLY A 4 -13.22 -1.79 2.24
N GLU A 5 -13.84 -0.62 2.18
CA GLU A 5 -15.03 -0.39 1.38
C GLU A 5 -14.65 0.41 0.15
N ARG A 6 -15.13 -0.02 -1.02
CA ARG A 6 -14.96 0.69 -2.28
C ARG A 6 -16.27 0.64 -3.06
N GLY A 7 -16.85 1.80 -3.34
CA GLY A 7 -18.12 1.89 -4.07
C GLY A 7 -19.28 1.16 -3.37
N GLY A 8 -19.33 1.18 -2.04
CA GLY A 8 -20.35 0.47 -1.25
C GLY A 8 -20.14 -1.04 -1.11
N SER A 9 -19.06 -1.59 -1.68
CA SER A 9 -18.78 -3.02 -1.66
C SER A 9 -17.58 -3.34 -0.77
N LEU A 10 -17.70 -4.43 0.00
CA LEU A 10 -16.60 -4.99 0.77
C LEU A 10 -15.50 -5.51 -0.16
N THR A 11 -14.34 -4.86 -0.12
CA THR A 11 -13.25 -5.07 -1.07
C THR A 11 -11.96 -5.42 -0.34
N VAL A 12 -11.21 -6.37 -0.88
CA VAL A 12 -9.85 -6.66 -0.42
C VAL A 12 -8.95 -5.51 -0.84
N VAL A 13 -8.41 -4.78 0.14
CA VAL A 13 -7.37 -3.78 -0.12
C VAL A 13 -6.13 -4.53 -0.57
N ALA A 14 -5.57 -5.37 0.29
CA ALA A 14 -4.44 -6.22 -0.06
C ALA A 14 -4.40 -7.50 0.79
N PRO A 15 -4.04 -8.66 0.22
CA PRO A 15 -3.58 -9.78 1.02
C PRO A 15 -2.26 -9.39 1.71
N LEU A 16 -2.09 -9.79 2.98
CA LEU A 16 -0.82 -9.54 3.67
C LEU A 16 0.22 -10.52 3.15
N LYS A 17 1.48 -10.08 3.08
CA LYS A 17 2.59 -10.91 2.64
C LYS A 17 2.69 -12.19 3.48
N ASP A 18 2.85 -13.32 2.79
CA ASP A 18 2.94 -14.68 3.34
C ASP A 18 1.76 -15.06 4.25
N SER A 19 0.59 -14.45 4.05
CA SER A 19 -0.62 -14.78 4.79
C SER A 19 -1.43 -15.92 4.15
N PRO A 20 -2.33 -16.60 4.90
CA PRO A 20 -3.23 -17.60 4.32
C PRO A 20 -4.05 -17.09 3.14
N ALA A 21 -4.46 -15.81 3.17
CA ALA A 21 -5.19 -15.17 2.09
C ALA A 21 -4.34 -15.06 0.81
N GLU A 22 -3.08 -14.64 0.93
CA GLU A 22 -2.15 -14.56 -0.22
C GLU A 22 -1.93 -15.96 -0.82
N ARG A 23 -1.65 -16.96 0.03
CA ARG A 23 -1.45 -18.35 -0.39
C ARG A 23 -2.68 -18.97 -1.05
N ALA A 24 -3.88 -18.60 -0.60
CA ALA A 24 -5.14 -19.03 -1.21
C ALA A 24 -5.41 -18.34 -2.55
N GLY A 25 -4.58 -17.38 -2.97
CA GLY A 25 -4.70 -16.69 -4.24
C GLY A 25 -5.67 -15.51 -4.23
N ILE A 26 -5.98 -14.95 -3.05
CA ILE A 26 -6.67 -13.66 -2.93
C ILE A 26 -5.79 -12.56 -3.51
N ARG A 27 -6.41 -11.60 -4.19
CA ARG A 27 -5.73 -10.46 -4.81
C ARG A 27 -6.34 -9.14 -4.35
N ALA A 28 -5.54 -8.08 -4.44
CA ALA A 28 -6.03 -6.72 -4.28
C ALA A 28 -7.16 -6.45 -5.29
N GLY A 29 -8.21 -5.76 -4.84
CA GLY A 29 -9.38 -5.45 -5.66
C GLY A 29 -10.43 -6.56 -5.76
N ASP A 30 -10.21 -7.74 -5.17
CA ASP A 30 -11.27 -8.75 -5.06
C ASP A 30 -12.44 -8.21 -4.22
N VAL A 31 -13.65 -8.27 -4.77
CA VAL A 31 -14.88 -7.91 -4.04
C VAL A 31 -15.40 -9.15 -3.34
N ILE A 32 -15.55 -9.09 -2.02
CA ILE A 32 -16.13 -10.20 -1.24
C ILE A 32 -17.64 -10.14 -1.43
N LEU A 33 -18.24 -11.20 -1.98
CA LEU A 33 -19.68 -11.38 -2.16
C LEU A 33 -20.33 -12.15 -1.02
N ALA A 34 -19.61 -13.13 -0.45
CA ALA A 34 -20.09 -13.91 0.69
C ALA A 34 -18.95 -14.46 1.56
N ILE A 35 -19.26 -14.64 2.85
CA ILE A 35 -18.38 -15.25 3.86
C ILE A 35 -19.16 -16.41 4.48
N ASP A 36 -18.68 -17.65 4.30
CA ASP A 36 -19.36 -18.89 4.72
C ASP A 36 -20.83 -18.93 4.27
N GLY A 37 -21.08 -18.51 3.03
CA GLY A 37 -22.43 -18.47 2.43
C GLY A 37 -23.29 -17.27 2.84
N LYS A 38 -22.85 -16.44 3.80
CA LYS A 38 -23.54 -15.21 4.19
C LYS A 38 -23.16 -14.05 3.26
N ALA A 39 -24.15 -13.44 2.62
CA ALA A 39 -23.97 -12.29 1.73
C ALA A 39 -23.31 -11.09 2.44
N SER A 40 -22.49 -10.34 1.70
CA SER A 40 -21.68 -9.22 2.21
C SER A 40 -22.19 -7.82 1.82
N GLU A 41 -23.21 -7.69 0.97
CA GLU A 41 -23.63 -6.42 0.34
C GLU A 41 -24.04 -5.31 1.32
N ALA A 42 -24.39 -5.65 2.56
CA ALA A 42 -24.69 -4.68 3.63
C ALA A 42 -23.81 -4.88 4.88
N MET A 43 -22.71 -5.64 4.74
CA MET A 43 -21.87 -6.00 5.87
C MET A 43 -20.82 -4.92 6.12
N ALA A 44 -20.82 -4.35 7.33
CA ALA A 44 -19.73 -3.49 7.78
C ALA A 44 -18.39 -4.25 7.78
N VAL A 45 -17.30 -3.55 7.50
CA VAL A 45 -15.96 -4.14 7.42
C VAL A 45 -15.60 -4.89 8.71
N GLU A 46 -15.92 -4.32 9.87
CA GLU A 46 -15.65 -4.92 11.18
C GLU A 46 -16.43 -6.23 11.39
N ALA A 47 -17.68 -6.29 10.91
CA ALA A 47 -18.48 -7.50 10.96
C ALA A 47 -17.90 -8.59 10.05
N ALA A 48 -17.44 -8.22 8.86
CA ALA A 48 -16.75 -9.14 7.96
C ALA A 48 -15.45 -9.67 8.57
N VAL A 49 -14.64 -8.79 9.18
CA VAL A 49 -13.41 -9.18 9.88
C VAL A 49 -13.71 -10.19 10.99
N LYS A 50 -14.78 -10.00 11.77
CA LYS A 50 -15.19 -10.94 12.81
C LYS A 50 -15.56 -12.33 12.27
N LEU A 51 -16.19 -12.41 11.09
CA LEU A 51 -16.52 -13.70 10.45
C LEU A 51 -15.29 -14.37 9.82
N ILE A 52 -14.39 -13.57 9.25
CA ILE A 52 -13.17 -14.07 8.62
C ILE A 52 -12.17 -14.58 9.66
N ARG A 53 -12.07 -13.90 10.81
CA ARG A 53 -11.31 -14.38 11.96
C ARG A 53 -12.02 -15.56 12.62
N GLY A 54 -11.27 -16.38 13.32
CA GLY A 54 -11.74 -17.60 13.96
C GLY A 54 -10.58 -18.44 14.45
N GLU A 55 -10.88 -19.63 14.96
CA GLU A 55 -9.88 -20.54 15.52
C GLU A 55 -8.87 -20.99 14.46
N ILE A 56 -7.60 -21.07 14.85
CA ILE A 56 -6.52 -21.57 14.00
C ILE A 56 -6.83 -22.99 13.50
N GLY A 57 -6.50 -23.28 12.24
CA GLY A 57 -6.76 -24.56 11.59
C GLY A 57 -8.19 -24.73 11.06
N THR A 58 -9.15 -23.89 11.48
CA THR A 58 -10.50 -23.91 10.89
C THR A 58 -10.50 -23.26 9.51
N VAL A 59 -11.52 -23.56 8.69
CA VAL A 59 -11.64 -23.03 7.33
C VAL A 59 -12.70 -21.93 7.29
N VAL A 60 -12.41 -20.86 6.54
CA VAL A 60 -13.39 -19.88 6.07
C VAL A 60 -13.53 -20.00 4.55
N THR A 61 -14.75 -19.94 4.05
CA THR A 61 -15.04 -19.96 2.61
C THR A 61 -15.43 -18.56 2.16
N LEU A 62 -14.69 -18.01 1.20
CA LEU A 62 -14.97 -16.69 0.62
C LEU A 62 -15.42 -16.84 -0.83
N THR A 63 -16.56 -16.22 -1.16
CA THR A 63 -17.00 -16.06 -2.54
C THR A 63 -16.62 -14.65 -2.99
N LEU A 64 -15.86 -14.55 -4.08
CA LEU A 64 -15.23 -13.31 -4.55
C LEU A 64 -15.64 -12.99 -5.99
N LYS A 65 -15.86 -11.72 -6.30
CA LYS A 65 -15.87 -11.20 -7.67
C LYS A 65 -14.51 -10.57 -7.96
N ARG A 66 -13.82 -11.09 -8.97
CA ARG A 66 -12.53 -10.58 -9.45
C ARG A 66 -12.71 -9.87 -10.78
N ALA A 67 -12.09 -8.70 -10.93
CA ALA A 67 -12.07 -7.98 -12.20
C ALA A 67 -11.44 -8.84 -13.31
N GLY A 68 -12.08 -8.89 -14.48
CA GLY A 68 -11.66 -9.72 -15.61
C GLY A 68 -12.20 -11.15 -15.60
N GLU A 69 -12.71 -11.64 -14.46
CA GLU A 69 -13.31 -12.98 -14.35
C GLU A 69 -14.83 -12.91 -14.53
N GLN A 70 -15.39 -13.78 -15.38
CA GLN A 70 -16.83 -13.79 -15.66
C GLN A 70 -17.62 -14.33 -14.47
N ALA A 71 -17.19 -15.45 -13.89
CA ALA A 71 -17.86 -16.10 -12.76
C ALA A 71 -17.21 -15.72 -11.40
N PRO A 72 -17.98 -15.72 -10.30
CA PRO A 72 -17.41 -15.64 -8.96
C PRO A 72 -16.46 -16.80 -8.64
N LEU A 73 -15.41 -16.50 -7.87
CA LEU A 73 -14.44 -17.48 -7.38
C LEU A 73 -14.82 -17.87 -5.95
N THR A 74 -14.76 -19.17 -5.62
CA THR A 74 -14.93 -19.63 -4.24
C THR A 74 -13.60 -20.16 -3.73
N LEU A 75 -13.06 -19.54 -2.68
CA LEU A 75 -11.78 -19.90 -2.09
C LEU A 75 -11.97 -20.37 -0.64
N LYS A 76 -11.40 -21.54 -0.33
CA LYS A 76 -11.31 -22.05 1.05
C LYS A 76 -9.97 -21.66 1.64
N ILE A 77 -10.01 -21.01 2.79
CA ILE A 77 -8.82 -20.46 3.45
C ILE A 77 -8.74 -21.08 4.83
N THR A 78 -7.63 -21.76 5.11
CA THR A 78 -7.35 -22.26 6.46
C THR A 78 -6.84 -21.10 7.31
N ARG A 79 -7.52 -20.82 8.42
CA ARG A 79 -7.15 -19.77 9.37
C ARG A 79 -5.83 -20.12 10.04
N ASP A 80 -4.95 -19.15 10.15
CA ASP A 80 -3.63 -19.30 10.75
C ASP A 80 -3.22 -17.99 11.43
N THR A 81 -2.22 -18.06 12.29
CA THR A 81 -1.51 -16.89 12.78
C THR A 81 -0.86 -16.15 11.60
N ILE A 82 -0.91 -14.82 11.64
CA ILE A 82 -0.28 -13.98 10.63
C ILE A 82 0.94 -13.33 11.27
N LYS A 83 2.13 -13.66 10.80
CA LYS A 83 3.32 -12.86 11.05
C LYS A 83 3.40 -11.79 9.99
N ILE A 84 3.27 -10.53 10.38
CA ILE A 84 3.31 -9.41 9.45
C ILE A 84 4.78 -9.16 9.09
N GLN A 85 5.17 -9.59 7.90
CA GLN A 85 6.44 -9.15 7.32
C GLN A 85 6.31 -7.67 6.97
N ILE A 86 7.24 -6.85 7.44
CA ILE A 86 7.17 -5.38 7.27
C ILE A 86 7.93 -4.94 6.03
N ILE A 87 9.16 -5.43 5.88
CA ILE A 87 10.06 -5.02 4.81
C ILE A 87 10.99 -6.18 4.43
N LYS A 88 11.43 -6.19 3.18
CA LYS A 88 12.52 -7.03 2.67
C LYS A 88 13.40 -6.18 1.76
N SER A 89 14.71 -6.23 1.94
CA SER A 89 15.66 -5.49 1.11
C SER A 89 16.80 -6.39 0.64
N TYR A 90 17.23 -6.19 -0.60
CA TYR A 90 18.32 -6.96 -1.22
C TYR A 90 18.88 -6.24 -2.45
N ARG A 91 20.15 -6.53 -2.77
CA ARG A 91 20.75 -6.15 -4.06
C ARG A 91 20.60 -7.30 -5.05
N ARG A 92 20.24 -6.96 -6.28
CA ARG A 92 20.20 -7.86 -7.43
C ARG A 92 21.57 -7.92 -8.11
N ASP A 93 21.79 -8.98 -8.88
CA ASP A 93 23.04 -9.18 -9.64
C ASP A 93 23.28 -8.09 -10.70
N ASP A 94 22.20 -7.51 -11.24
CA ASP A 94 22.22 -6.38 -12.18
C ASP A 94 22.54 -5.02 -11.51
N GLY A 95 22.86 -5.01 -10.22
CA GLY A 95 23.27 -3.82 -9.47
C GLY A 95 22.12 -2.92 -9.01
N ILE A 96 20.87 -3.37 -9.14
CA ILE A 96 19.70 -2.66 -8.64
C ILE A 96 19.41 -3.10 -7.22
N PHE A 97 19.18 -2.14 -6.35
CA PHE A 97 18.74 -2.41 -4.98
C PHE A 97 17.22 -2.41 -4.92
N VAL A 98 16.63 -3.38 -4.22
CA VAL A 98 15.19 -3.51 -4.07
C VAL A 98 14.83 -3.39 -2.61
N ILE A 99 13.83 -2.55 -2.32
CA ILE A 99 13.16 -2.45 -1.03
C ILE A 99 11.69 -2.80 -1.27
N GLU A 100 11.26 -3.94 -0.75
CA GLU A 100 9.86 -4.37 -0.74
C GLU A 100 9.28 -4.00 0.63
N LEU A 101 8.43 -2.98 0.69
CA LEU A 101 7.80 -2.52 1.92
C LEU A 101 6.33 -2.96 1.91
N TYR A 102 5.97 -3.83 2.85
CA TYR A 102 4.66 -4.47 2.90
C TYR A 102 3.69 -3.84 3.91
N SER A 103 4.19 -3.09 4.91
CA SER A 103 3.35 -2.40 5.89
C SER A 103 4.07 -1.23 6.55
N PHE A 104 3.31 -0.21 6.97
CA PHE A 104 3.79 0.92 7.77
C PHE A 104 3.45 0.68 9.25
N SER A 105 4.23 -0.18 9.92
CA SER A 105 4.16 -0.45 11.36
C SER A 105 5.00 0.54 12.19
N GLU A 106 4.89 0.48 13.51
CA GLU A 106 5.63 1.34 14.45
C GLU A 106 7.15 1.31 14.23
N ASN A 107 7.71 0.13 13.94
CA ASN A 107 9.12 -0.08 13.67
C ASN A 107 9.51 0.06 12.18
N SER A 108 8.56 0.32 11.28
CA SER A 108 8.81 0.31 9.84
C SER A 108 9.82 1.38 9.40
N ALA A 109 9.77 2.58 9.97
CA ALA A 109 10.68 3.67 9.62
C ALA A 109 12.15 3.34 9.96
N GLU A 110 12.39 2.67 11.09
CA GLU A 110 13.72 2.21 11.49
C GLU A 110 14.23 1.09 10.56
N LEU A 111 13.39 0.11 10.23
CA LEU A 111 13.77 -0.94 9.29
C LEU A 111 14.03 -0.39 7.87
N PHE A 112 13.27 0.61 7.45
CA PHE A 112 13.49 1.32 6.18
C PHE A 112 14.84 2.07 6.19
N ARG A 113 15.19 2.72 7.31
CA ARG A 113 16.50 3.35 7.50
C ARG A 113 17.64 2.34 7.35
N GLN A 114 17.49 1.13 7.90
CA GLN A 114 18.46 0.04 7.74
C GLN A 114 18.56 -0.42 6.29
N ALA A 115 17.44 -0.55 5.57
CA ALA A 115 17.44 -0.86 4.15
C ALA A 115 18.14 0.24 3.32
N LEU A 116 18.00 1.52 3.66
CA LEU A 116 18.75 2.61 3.03
C LEU A 116 20.25 2.54 3.32
N ARG A 117 20.66 2.12 4.52
CA ARG A 117 22.09 1.89 4.81
C ARG A 117 22.66 0.79 3.92
N GLN A 118 21.96 -0.35 3.82
CA GLN A 118 22.33 -1.44 2.92
C GLN A 118 22.38 -0.97 1.45
N TYR A 119 21.46 -0.11 1.01
CA TYR A 119 21.51 0.51 -0.30
C TYR A 119 22.85 1.23 -0.54
N PHE A 120 23.25 2.10 0.39
CA PHE A 120 24.50 2.86 0.26
C PHE A 120 25.74 1.96 0.30
N GLU A 121 25.78 1.00 1.22
CA GLU A 121 26.88 0.01 1.32
C GLU A 121 27.03 -0.81 0.04
N SER A 122 25.92 -1.04 -0.66
CA SER A 122 25.90 -1.83 -1.90
C SER A 122 26.46 -1.09 -3.13
N GLY A 123 26.69 0.22 -3.03
CA GLY A 123 27.16 1.06 -4.15
C GLY A 123 26.15 1.24 -5.28
N SER A 124 24.90 0.80 -5.09
CA SER A 124 23.84 0.93 -6.09
C SER A 124 23.46 2.39 -6.33
N THR A 125 23.11 2.74 -7.56
CA THR A 125 22.56 4.05 -7.94
C THR A 125 21.11 3.98 -8.40
N LYS A 126 20.58 2.75 -8.52
CA LYS A 126 19.21 2.43 -8.96
C LYS A 126 18.49 1.71 -7.83
N MET A 127 17.30 2.18 -7.49
CA MET A 127 16.47 1.63 -6.43
C MET A 127 15.06 1.33 -6.94
N ILE A 128 14.56 0.13 -6.65
CA ILE A 128 13.14 -0.18 -6.73
C ILE A 128 12.57 -0.11 -5.31
N LEU A 129 11.61 0.78 -5.10
CA LEU A 129 10.74 0.78 -3.93
C LEU A 129 9.41 0.11 -4.31
N ASP A 130 9.22 -1.12 -3.86
CA ASP A 130 8.02 -1.90 -4.14
C ASP A 130 6.98 -1.72 -3.02
N LEU A 131 5.87 -1.06 -3.35
CA LEU A 131 4.73 -0.80 -2.47
C LEU A 131 3.49 -1.60 -2.90
N ARG A 132 3.64 -2.55 -3.83
CA ARG A 132 2.54 -3.39 -4.30
C ARG A 132 2.01 -4.25 -3.17
N GLY A 133 0.68 -4.34 -3.06
CA GLY A 133 0.03 -5.07 -1.97
C GLY A 133 0.27 -4.51 -0.58
N ASN A 134 0.75 -3.26 -0.44
CA ASN A 134 0.94 -2.62 0.86
C ASN A 134 -0.29 -1.77 1.24
N PRO A 135 -1.12 -2.20 2.22
CA PRO A 135 -2.35 -1.50 2.59
C PRO A 135 -2.12 -0.19 3.36
N GLY A 136 -0.87 0.17 3.64
CA GLY A 136 -0.49 1.35 4.41
C GLY A 136 -0.20 1.02 5.87
N GLY A 137 -0.63 1.93 6.76
CA GLY A 137 -0.36 1.89 8.21
C GLY A 137 -0.17 3.30 8.75
N TYR A 138 0.81 3.52 9.63
CA TYR A 138 1.02 4.78 10.32
C TYR A 138 1.48 5.91 9.39
N LEU A 139 0.82 7.07 9.52
CA LEU A 139 1.14 8.29 8.78
C LEU A 139 2.57 8.77 9.07
N GLU A 140 2.94 8.78 10.33
CA GLU A 140 4.23 9.27 10.82
C GLU A 140 5.38 8.48 10.19
N SER A 141 5.17 7.17 10.00
CA SER A 141 6.13 6.32 9.30
C SER A 141 6.31 6.73 7.84
N ALA A 142 5.22 7.04 7.12
CA ALA A 142 5.31 7.55 5.75
C ALA A 142 6.02 8.92 5.68
N VAL A 143 5.73 9.82 6.63
CA VAL A 143 6.38 11.13 6.73
C VAL A 143 7.89 10.99 6.97
N GLN A 144 8.29 10.14 7.92
CA GLN A 144 9.70 9.86 8.20
C GLN A 144 10.41 9.24 7.00
N MET A 145 9.79 8.26 6.33
CA MET A 145 10.37 7.61 5.15
C MET A 145 10.54 8.59 3.99
N ALA A 146 9.54 9.42 3.70
CA ALA A 146 9.63 10.46 2.66
C ALA A 146 10.73 11.49 2.99
N SER A 147 10.94 11.79 4.27
CA SER A 147 11.95 12.74 4.72
C SER A 147 13.40 12.33 4.42
N TYR A 148 13.67 11.04 4.16
CA TYR A 148 14.99 10.60 3.67
C TYR A 148 15.30 11.12 2.26
N PHE A 149 14.29 11.42 1.46
CA PHE A 149 14.44 11.80 0.06
C PHE A 149 14.24 13.30 -0.19
N LEU A 150 13.56 13.99 0.73
CA LEU A 150 13.07 15.34 0.50
C LEU A 150 13.80 16.36 1.39
N PRO A 151 14.06 17.58 0.89
CA PRO A 151 14.61 18.66 1.72
C PRO A 151 13.64 19.07 2.83
N VAL A 152 14.17 19.72 3.87
CA VAL A 152 13.37 20.21 5.00
C VAL A 152 12.23 21.11 4.49
N GLY A 153 11.03 20.93 5.04
CA GLY A 153 9.87 21.75 4.71
C GLY A 153 9.15 21.38 3.41
N ALA A 154 9.70 20.47 2.59
CA ALA A 154 8.99 19.96 1.41
C ALA A 154 7.64 19.33 1.81
N PRO A 155 6.54 19.64 1.09
CA PRO A 155 5.24 19.07 1.40
C PRO A 155 5.20 17.56 1.11
N ILE A 156 4.65 16.78 2.05
CA ILE A 156 4.46 15.33 1.91
C ILE A 156 2.97 15.04 1.70
N VAL A 157 2.12 15.51 2.60
CA VAL A 157 0.68 15.31 2.55
C VAL A 157 -0.03 16.41 3.36
N THR A 158 -1.24 16.77 2.96
CA THR A 158 -2.09 17.69 3.71
C THR A 158 -3.37 16.99 4.17
N GLU A 159 -3.71 17.15 5.44
CA GLU A 159 -5.03 16.88 5.98
C GLU A 159 -5.96 18.03 5.62
N ASP A 160 -6.89 17.76 4.71
CA ASP A 160 -7.92 18.71 4.33
C ASP A 160 -9.21 18.42 5.09
N TYR A 161 -9.56 19.34 5.98
CA TYR A 161 -10.75 19.29 6.81
C TYR A 161 -11.98 19.94 6.14
N LYS A 162 -11.87 20.33 4.87
CA LYS A 162 -12.95 20.95 4.09
C LYS A 162 -13.57 22.15 4.80
N GLY A 163 -12.73 23.00 5.40
CA GLY A 163 -13.15 24.22 6.09
C GLY A 163 -13.76 24.02 7.48
N LYS A 164 -13.86 22.79 7.99
CA LYS A 164 -14.30 22.53 9.38
C LYS A 164 -13.25 22.92 10.42
N GLN A 165 -11.98 22.92 10.02
CA GLN A 165 -10.85 23.44 10.78
C GLN A 165 -9.71 23.76 9.81
N SER A 166 -8.60 24.31 10.34
CA SER A 166 -7.41 24.60 9.54
C SER A 166 -6.78 23.30 9.03
N ASN A 167 -6.32 23.34 7.79
CA ASN A 167 -5.62 22.20 7.19
C ASN A 167 -4.25 22.00 7.83
N ILE A 168 -3.85 20.74 8.00
CA ILE A 168 -2.55 20.37 8.58
C ILE A 168 -1.68 19.82 7.46
N THR A 169 -0.60 20.53 7.13
CA THR A 169 0.38 20.04 6.15
C THR A 169 1.54 19.37 6.87
N HIS A 170 1.69 18.08 6.63
CA HIS A 170 2.85 17.31 7.06
C HIS A 170 3.99 17.55 6.08
N ARG A 171 5.13 17.99 6.62
CA ARG A 171 6.30 18.39 5.84
C ARG A 171 7.50 17.53 6.19
N SER A 172 8.41 17.41 5.22
CA SER A 172 9.66 16.68 5.39
C SER A 172 10.49 17.26 6.53
N LEU A 173 11.05 16.35 7.34
CA LEU A 173 12.03 16.64 8.39
C LEU A 173 13.41 16.96 7.80
N GLY A 174 13.63 16.68 6.51
CA GLY A 174 14.82 17.11 5.79
C GLY A 174 16.07 16.28 6.01
N TYR A 175 15.96 14.97 6.28
CA TYR A 175 17.14 14.09 6.32
C TYR A 175 17.87 14.11 4.97
N ASN A 176 17.11 14.09 3.87
CA ASN A 176 17.57 14.34 2.49
C ASN A 176 18.90 13.66 2.15
N VAL A 177 19.03 12.37 2.46
CA VAL A 177 20.29 11.61 2.40
C VAL A 177 20.80 11.39 0.97
N PHE A 178 19.96 11.68 -0.02
CA PHE A 178 20.26 11.64 -1.45
C PHE A 178 20.67 13.00 -2.03
N ALA A 179 20.76 14.05 -1.21
CA ALA A 179 21.26 15.35 -1.65
C ALA A 179 22.62 15.19 -2.36
N ASN A 180 22.71 15.69 -3.60
CA ASN A 180 23.89 15.62 -4.45
C ASN A 180 24.37 14.19 -4.80
N LYS A 181 23.50 13.17 -4.67
CA LYS A 181 23.80 11.79 -5.08
C LYS A 181 23.00 11.42 -6.33
N LYS A 182 23.56 10.58 -7.19
CA LYS A 182 22.82 9.98 -8.31
C LYS A 182 21.91 8.88 -7.77
N LEU A 183 20.59 9.13 -7.79
CA LEU A 183 19.55 8.16 -7.49
C LEU A 183 18.58 8.11 -8.68
N SER A 184 18.39 6.92 -9.25
CA SER A 184 17.22 6.61 -10.07
C SER A 184 16.27 5.75 -9.26
N LEU A 185 15.08 6.27 -8.95
CA LEU A 185 14.09 5.59 -8.11
C LEU A 185 12.85 5.20 -8.94
N ALA A 186 12.58 3.90 -9.02
CA ALA A 186 11.31 3.38 -9.51
C ALA A 186 10.44 2.97 -8.31
N ILE A 187 9.18 3.40 -8.30
CA ILE A 187 8.22 3.10 -7.24
C ILE A 187 7.14 2.21 -7.84
N LEU A 188 7.10 0.94 -7.43
CA LEU A 188 6.09 0.00 -7.92
C LEU A 188 4.83 0.10 -7.08
N VAL A 189 3.68 0.25 -7.75
CA VAL A 189 2.37 0.38 -7.11
C VAL A 189 1.33 -0.47 -7.81
N ASP A 190 0.33 -0.90 -7.04
CA ASP A 190 -0.83 -1.62 -7.57
C ASP A 190 -2.12 -1.26 -6.82
N GLN A 191 -3.22 -1.92 -7.16
CA GLN A 191 -4.51 -1.70 -6.49
C GLN A 191 -4.50 -2.00 -4.99
N GLY A 192 -3.48 -2.69 -4.48
CA GLY A 192 -3.31 -2.96 -3.05
C GLY A 192 -2.42 -1.96 -2.32
N SER A 193 -1.74 -1.08 -3.04
CA SER A 193 -1.08 0.09 -2.48
C SER A 193 -2.15 1.06 -1.96
N ALA A 194 -2.22 1.29 -0.64
CA ALA A 194 -3.24 2.13 -0.04
C ALA A 194 -2.70 3.03 1.09
N SER A 195 -3.40 4.13 1.37
CA SER A 195 -3.19 4.99 2.54
C SER A 195 -1.73 5.47 2.67
N ALA A 196 -1.00 5.12 3.73
CA ALA A 196 0.40 5.50 3.92
C ALA A 196 1.31 5.16 2.72
N SER A 197 1.03 4.07 1.99
CA SER A 197 1.71 3.74 0.74
C SER A 197 1.48 4.78 -0.35
N GLU A 198 0.23 5.25 -0.48
CA GLU A 198 -0.15 6.31 -1.43
C GLU A 198 0.45 7.66 -1.00
N ILE A 199 0.57 7.93 0.30
CA ILE A 199 1.23 9.13 0.82
C ILE A 199 2.72 9.13 0.44
N LEU A 200 3.44 8.04 0.72
CA LEU A 200 4.86 7.92 0.39
C LEU A 200 5.07 8.00 -1.13
N ALA A 201 4.32 7.21 -1.91
CA ALA A 201 4.38 7.20 -3.37
C ALA A 201 4.11 8.57 -3.97
N GLY A 202 3.04 9.24 -3.51
CA GLY A 202 2.64 10.56 -3.98
C GLY A 202 3.66 11.63 -3.61
N ALA A 203 4.19 11.59 -2.38
CA ALA A 203 5.22 12.53 -1.92
C ALA A 203 6.50 12.42 -2.77
N LEU A 204 7.00 11.20 -3.00
CA LEU A 204 8.22 11.00 -3.77
C LEU A 204 8.04 11.30 -5.25
N SER A 205 6.92 10.88 -5.85
CA SER A 205 6.65 11.13 -7.26
C SER A 205 6.41 12.59 -7.57
N GLN A 206 5.56 13.28 -6.79
CA GLN A 206 5.16 14.66 -7.09
C GLN A 206 6.24 15.69 -6.71
N ASN A 207 7.20 15.32 -5.85
CA ASN A 207 8.42 16.09 -5.64
C ASN A 207 9.55 15.72 -6.63
N GLY A 208 9.27 14.89 -7.65
CA GLY A 208 10.22 14.55 -8.73
C GLY A 208 11.35 13.61 -8.33
N VAL A 209 11.23 12.89 -7.21
CA VAL A 209 12.27 11.96 -6.71
C VAL A 209 12.24 10.63 -7.47
N GLY A 210 11.05 10.12 -7.80
CA GLY A 210 10.90 8.78 -8.38
C GLY A 210 9.73 8.66 -9.35
N LYS A 211 9.79 7.62 -10.19
CA LYS A 211 8.77 7.32 -11.21
C LYS A 211 7.79 6.27 -10.69
N LEU A 212 6.49 6.52 -10.78
CA LEU A 212 5.45 5.54 -10.43
C LEU A 212 5.20 4.57 -11.57
N ILE A 213 5.31 3.28 -11.31
CA ILE A 213 5.16 2.23 -12.32
C ILE A 213 4.18 1.18 -11.79
N GLY A 214 3.23 0.76 -12.63
CA GLY A 214 2.31 -0.32 -12.29
C GLY A 214 0.86 0.02 -12.60
N THR A 215 -0.04 -0.17 -11.63
CA THR A 215 -1.48 0.16 -11.80
C THR A 215 -1.93 1.24 -10.85
N ARG A 216 -3.13 1.79 -11.09
CA ARG A 216 -3.77 2.73 -10.16
C ARG A 216 -3.89 2.12 -8.77
N THR A 217 -3.63 2.95 -7.75
CA THR A 217 -3.68 2.55 -6.34
C THR A 217 -5.11 2.43 -5.81
N PHE A 218 -5.27 2.03 -4.53
CA PHE A 218 -6.58 1.77 -3.95
C PHE A 218 -7.47 3.02 -3.87
N GLY A 219 -6.92 4.16 -3.45
CA GLY A 219 -7.63 5.40 -3.18
C GLY A 219 -8.11 5.56 -1.73
N LYS A 220 -7.36 5.05 -0.74
CA LYS A 220 -7.72 5.14 0.69
C LYS A 220 -7.23 6.48 1.25
N GLY A 221 -7.92 7.54 0.86
CA GLY A 221 -7.55 8.93 1.13
C GLY A 221 -8.20 9.58 2.36
N SER A 222 -8.66 8.82 3.37
CA SER A 222 -9.31 9.38 4.56
C SER A 222 -8.41 9.40 5.79
N VAL A 223 -8.50 10.48 6.57
CA VAL A 223 -7.97 10.57 7.94
C VAL A 223 -9.03 10.00 8.86
N GLN A 224 -8.72 8.93 9.58
CA GLN A 224 -9.64 8.32 10.54
C GLN A 224 -9.12 8.53 11.97
N GLN A 225 -9.98 9.06 12.83
CA GLN A 225 -9.70 9.20 14.25
C GLN A 225 -10.54 8.20 15.04
N LEU A 226 -9.90 7.51 15.98
CA LEU A 226 -10.58 6.67 16.95
C LEU A 226 -10.96 7.53 18.16
N MET A 227 -12.23 7.50 18.55
CA MET A 227 -12.75 8.20 19.71
C MET A 227 -13.40 7.19 20.66
N GLU A 228 -12.95 7.16 21.91
CA GLU A 228 -13.58 6.36 22.95
C GLU A 228 -14.90 7.01 23.40
N LEU A 229 -15.96 6.21 23.50
CA LEU A 229 -17.30 6.64 23.92
C LEU A 229 -17.61 6.26 25.38
N GLY A 230 -16.66 5.60 26.07
CA GLY A 230 -16.86 5.00 27.38
C GLY A 230 -17.47 3.60 27.31
N GLY A 231 -17.31 2.82 28.38
CA GLY A 231 -17.86 1.45 28.46
C GLY A 231 -17.24 0.44 27.50
N GLY A 232 -16.03 0.71 27.00
CA GLY A 232 -15.34 -0.13 26.00
C GLY A 232 -15.85 0.06 24.57
N ALA A 233 -16.72 1.04 24.32
CA ALA A 233 -17.16 1.41 22.98
C ALA A 233 -16.21 2.45 22.37
N GLU A 234 -15.91 2.27 21.08
CA GLU A 234 -15.06 3.15 20.28
C GLU A 234 -15.79 3.48 18.97
N ILE A 235 -15.63 4.70 18.47
CA ILE A 235 -16.05 5.08 17.13
C ILE A 235 -14.83 5.48 16.31
N LYS A 236 -14.74 4.93 15.09
CA LYS A 236 -13.75 5.33 14.11
C LYS A 236 -14.39 6.26 13.10
N ILE A 237 -14.09 7.55 13.18
CA ILE A 237 -14.72 8.58 12.35
C ILE A 237 -13.73 9.16 11.35
N THR A 238 -14.17 9.31 10.11
CA THR A 238 -13.41 10.04 9.08
C THR A 238 -13.53 11.54 9.33
N ILE A 239 -12.42 12.19 9.65
CA ILE A 239 -12.39 13.62 10.02
C ILE A 239 -11.87 14.53 8.89
N ALA A 240 -11.03 13.99 8.01
CA ALA A 240 -10.40 14.72 6.92
C ALA A 240 -10.12 13.81 5.72
N ARG A 241 -9.67 14.42 4.62
CA ARG A 241 -9.10 13.71 3.47
C ARG A 241 -7.63 14.08 3.27
N TRP A 242 -6.87 13.16 2.71
CA TRP A 242 -5.48 13.36 2.34
C TRP A 242 -5.39 14.02 0.97
N LEU A 243 -4.68 15.15 0.89
CA LEU A 243 -4.24 15.75 -0.36
C LEU A 243 -2.75 15.48 -0.58
N THR A 244 -2.38 15.10 -1.80
CA THR A 244 -0.99 14.95 -2.23
C THR A 244 -0.29 16.33 -2.29
N PRO A 245 1.04 16.41 -2.49
CA PRO A 245 1.75 17.68 -2.61
C PRO A 245 1.16 18.65 -3.66
N ASN A 246 0.62 18.13 -4.76
CA ASN A 246 -0.04 18.91 -5.82
C ASN A 246 -1.52 19.24 -5.52
N GLY A 247 -2.03 18.92 -4.33
CA GLY A 247 -3.40 19.21 -3.92
C GLY A 247 -4.45 18.21 -4.41
N THR A 248 -4.06 17.10 -5.04
CA THR A 248 -4.98 16.05 -5.49
C THR A 248 -5.45 15.22 -4.31
N SER A 249 -6.75 14.97 -4.20
CA SER A 249 -7.32 14.09 -3.17
C SER A 249 -7.06 12.63 -3.50
N ILE A 250 -6.45 11.88 -2.56
CA ILE A 250 -6.20 10.44 -2.74
C ILE A 250 -7.52 9.66 -2.86
N SER A 251 -8.60 10.16 -2.24
CA SER A 251 -9.93 9.57 -2.33
C SER A 251 -10.56 9.67 -3.72
N ASP A 252 -9.99 10.45 -4.64
CA ASP A 252 -10.51 10.64 -6.00
C ASP A 252 -10.04 9.51 -6.93
N GLY A 253 -9.95 8.29 -6.40
CA GLY A 253 -9.60 7.08 -7.12
C GLY A 253 -8.14 6.63 -6.99
N GLY A 254 -7.35 7.22 -6.09
CA GLY A 254 -5.94 6.87 -5.88
C GLY A 254 -4.98 7.54 -6.86
N LEU A 255 -3.70 7.18 -6.75
CA LEU A 255 -2.63 7.64 -7.62
C LEU A 255 -2.65 6.91 -8.96
N GLN A 256 -2.46 7.67 -10.03
CA GLN A 256 -2.22 7.13 -11.36
C GLN A 256 -0.71 6.90 -11.56
N PRO A 257 -0.27 5.71 -12.00
CA PRO A 257 1.13 5.48 -12.33
C PRO A 257 1.54 6.30 -13.56
N ASP A 258 2.79 6.75 -13.56
CA ASP A 258 3.41 7.38 -14.73
C ASP A 258 3.57 6.40 -15.90
N ILE A 259 3.95 5.16 -15.59
CA ILE A 259 4.07 4.08 -16.56
C ILE A 259 3.06 3.00 -16.17
N LYS A 260 1.95 2.95 -16.91
CA LYS A 260 0.88 1.98 -16.66
C LYS A 260 1.30 0.60 -17.16
N VAL A 261 1.38 -0.36 -16.26
CA VAL A 261 1.68 -1.77 -16.55
C VAL A 261 0.77 -2.65 -15.70
N GLU A 262 -0.05 -3.44 -16.36
CA GLU A 262 -0.93 -4.42 -15.73
C GLU A 262 -0.26 -5.80 -15.71
N ARG A 263 -0.64 -6.63 -14.74
CA ARG A 263 -0.21 -8.03 -14.64
C ARG A 263 -1.42 -8.92 -14.79
N THR A 264 -1.46 -9.73 -15.86
CA THR A 264 -2.59 -10.61 -16.13
C THR A 264 -2.64 -11.80 -15.17
N ALA A 265 -3.77 -12.51 -15.14
CA ALA A 265 -3.91 -13.70 -14.31
C ALA A 265 -2.94 -14.81 -14.71
N GLU A 266 -2.66 -14.95 -16.02
CA GLU A 266 -1.71 -15.90 -16.60
C GLU A 266 -0.29 -15.54 -16.19
N GLN A 267 0.09 -14.26 -16.28
CA GLN A 267 1.41 -13.79 -15.85
C GLN A 267 1.63 -13.99 -14.35
N PHE A 268 0.59 -13.82 -13.53
CA PHE A 268 0.65 -14.12 -12.11
C PHE A 268 0.89 -15.61 -11.86
N LYS A 269 0.16 -16.50 -12.57
CA LYS A 269 0.35 -17.96 -12.49
C LYS A 269 1.74 -18.40 -12.97
N ALA A 270 2.28 -17.74 -13.98
CA ALA A 270 3.59 -18.02 -14.56
C ALA A 270 4.75 -17.38 -13.78
N GLY A 271 4.50 -16.62 -12.72
CA GLY A 271 5.54 -15.92 -11.96
C GLY A 271 6.19 -14.73 -12.68
N ALA A 272 5.71 -14.33 -13.85
CA ALA A 272 6.22 -13.19 -14.62
C ALA A 272 5.88 -11.86 -13.94
N ASP A 273 6.82 -10.91 -13.88
CA ASP A 273 6.64 -9.61 -13.22
C ASP A 273 6.87 -8.43 -14.19
N PRO A 274 5.90 -8.14 -15.08
CA PRO A 274 6.06 -7.11 -16.11
C PRO A 274 6.24 -5.70 -15.54
N GLN A 275 5.75 -5.43 -14.34
CA GLN A 275 5.91 -4.13 -13.69
C GLN A 275 7.36 -3.92 -13.26
N LYS A 276 8.01 -4.96 -12.72
CA LYS A 276 9.43 -4.94 -12.40
C LYS A 276 10.26 -4.84 -13.68
N ASP A 277 9.94 -5.61 -14.71
CA ASP A 277 10.64 -5.56 -16.01
C ASP A 277 10.54 -4.15 -16.66
N SER A 278 9.40 -3.48 -16.50
CA SER A 278 9.22 -2.11 -16.95
C SER A 278 10.10 -1.11 -16.18
N ALA A 279 10.32 -1.33 -14.87
CA ALA A 279 11.25 -0.51 -14.11
C ALA A 279 12.69 -0.70 -14.59
N LEU A 280 13.09 -1.94 -14.90
CA LEU A 280 14.41 -2.24 -15.48
C LEU A 280 14.60 -1.51 -16.81
N THR A 281 13.59 -1.58 -17.68
CA THR A 281 13.59 -0.90 -18.97
C THR A 281 13.70 0.61 -18.81
N TRP A 282 12.94 1.21 -17.88
CA TRP A 282 13.02 2.64 -17.59
C TRP A 282 14.40 3.05 -17.08
N PHE A 283 15.04 2.26 -16.21
CA PHE A 283 16.40 2.53 -15.75
C PHE A 283 17.46 2.52 -16.85
N ALA A 284 17.21 1.88 -17.99
CA ALA A 284 18.12 1.87 -19.13
C ALA A 284 18.05 3.18 -19.94
N THR A 285 17.03 4.01 -19.72
CA THR A 285 16.85 5.29 -20.43
C THR A 285 17.33 6.50 -19.63
N GLN A 286 17.94 6.30 -18.45
CA GLN A 286 18.37 7.36 -17.50
C GLN A 286 19.90 7.49 -17.42
#